data_AF-B8D5L6-F1
#
_entry.id   AF-B8D5L6-F1
#
_cell.length_a   1.000
_cell.length_b   1.000
_cell.length_c   1.000
_cell.angle_alpha   90.00
_cell.angle_beta   90.00
_cell.angle_gamma   90.00
#
_symmetry.space_group_name_H-M   'P 1'
#
loop_
_entity.id
_entity.type
_entity.pdbx_description
1 polymer ?
#
loop_
_entity_poly.entity_id
_entity_poly.type
_entity_poly.pdbx_seq_one_letter_code
_entity_poly.pdbx_strand_id
1 'polypeptide(L)'
;MREVARTKLLTGPSKILVLMYMGAKRKVDFIKAGLGASTIYYNMLFLVEAGLVVKKNGEYVLTEKGVMLAKALLECLLKAKDILGGL
;
A
#
# COMPACT_ATOMS: atom_id res chain seq x y z
N MET A 1 7.91 -15.35 -21.20
CA MET A 1 6.67 -15.84 -20.55
C MET A 1 6.36 -14.85 -19.43
N ARG A 2 5.36 -13.96 -19.59
CA ARG A 2 5.03 -12.98 -18.54
C ARG A 2 4.49 -13.75 -17.35
N GLU A 3 5.29 -13.84 -16.30
CA GLU A 3 4.90 -14.40 -15.01
C GLU A 3 3.54 -13.77 -14.66
N VAL A 4 2.46 -14.53 -14.85
CA VAL A 4 1.10 -14.05 -14.57
C VAL A 4 1.14 -13.62 -13.13
N ALA A 5 0.99 -12.32 -12.91
CA ALA A 5 1.49 -11.65 -11.74
C ALA A 5 0.68 -12.04 -10.50
N ARG A 6 1.03 -13.19 -9.92
CA ARG A 6 0.52 -13.74 -8.66
C ARG A 6 1.08 -13.01 -7.45
N THR A 7 1.70 -11.85 -7.66
CA THR A 7 2.18 -11.05 -6.55
C THR A 7 0.98 -10.44 -5.84
N LYS A 8 0.83 -10.74 -4.55
CA LYS A 8 -0.15 -10.08 -3.68
C LYS A 8 0.01 -8.55 -3.72
N LEU A 9 1.19 -8.04 -4.13
CA LEU A 9 1.47 -6.63 -4.35
C LEU A 9 0.71 -5.99 -5.53
N LEU A 10 0.00 -6.71 -6.39
CA LEU A 10 -0.88 -6.06 -7.38
C LEU A 10 -2.29 -5.76 -6.86
N THR A 11 -2.51 -5.94 -5.55
CA THR A 11 -3.84 -5.83 -4.93
C THR A 11 -3.82 -4.92 -3.69
N GLY A 12 -4.63 -5.21 -2.68
CA GLY A 12 -4.79 -4.41 -1.46
C GLY A 12 -3.50 -3.99 -0.73
N PRO A 13 -2.43 -4.81 -0.63
CA PRO A 13 -1.19 -4.43 0.07
C PRO A 13 -0.53 -3.17 -0.50
N SER A 14 -0.40 -3.08 -1.83
CA SER A 14 0.27 -1.94 -2.46
C SER A 14 -0.53 -0.66 -2.33
N LYS A 15 -1.86 -0.75 -2.41
CA LYS A 15 -2.74 0.39 -2.14
C LYS A 15 -2.55 0.91 -0.71
N ILE A 16 -2.46 0.02 0.27
CA ILE A 16 -2.22 0.40 1.68
C ILE A 16 -0.84 1.06 1.83
N LEU A 17 0.21 0.48 1.25
CA LEU A 17 1.56 1.05 1.32
C LEU A 17 1.63 2.46 0.74
N VAL A 18 1.08 2.67 -0.46
CA VAL A 18 1.05 3.99 -1.11
C VAL A 18 0.25 4.98 -0.27
N LEU A 19 -0.93 4.59 0.23
CA LEU A 19 -1.74 5.47 1.08
C LEU A 19 -1.01 5.84 2.37
N MET A 20 -0.34 4.89 3.04
CA MET A 20 0.48 5.15 4.22
C MET A 20 1.61 6.13 3.91
N TYR A 21 2.28 5.95 2.79
CA TYR A 21 3.35 6.85 2.34
C TYR A 21 2.83 8.26 2.03
N MET A 22 1.60 8.36 1.52
CA MET A 22 0.88 9.62 1.31
C MET A 22 0.27 10.23 2.60
N GLY A 23 0.41 9.57 3.75
CA GLY A 23 0.00 10.10 5.05
C GLY A 23 -1.28 9.49 5.65
N ALA A 24 -1.84 8.42 5.07
CA ALA A 24 -2.93 7.67 5.71
C ALA A 24 -2.41 6.94 6.96
N LYS A 25 -3.01 7.21 8.12
CA LYS A 25 -2.57 6.66 9.41
C LYS A 25 -3.62 5.79 10.08
N ARG A 26 -4.89 6.15 9.90
CA ARG A 26 -6.00 5.52 10.62
C ARG A 26 -6.81 4.64 9.67
N LYS A 27 -7.48 3.63 10.24
CA LYS A 27 -8.40 2.74 9.50
C LYS A 27 -9.39 3.51 8.62
N VAL A 28 -9.93 4.62 9.13
CA VAL A 28 -10.89 5.47 8.41
C VAL A 28 -10.32 6.08 7.13
N ASP A 29 -9.03 6.38 7.08
CA ASP A 29 -8.39 6.99 5.91
C ASP A 29 -8.37 5.98 4.75
N PHE A 30 -8.08 4.70 5.05
CA PHE A 30 -8.14 3.61 4.09
C PHE A 30 -9.57 3.30 3.61
N ILE A 31 -10.54 3.37 4.52
CA ILE A 31 -11.96 3.18 4.16
C ILE A 31 -12.41 4.27 3.20
N LYS A 32 -12.06 5.53 3.47
CA LYS A 32 -12.33 6.67 2.56
C LYS A 32 -11.67 6.50 1.20
N ALA A 33 -10.52 5.83 1.15
CA ALA A 33 -9.86 5.45 -0.10
C ALA A 33 -10.48 4.21 -0.77
N GLY A 34 -11.60 3.68 -0.28
CA GLY A 34 -12.34 2.57 -0.88
C GLY A 34 -11.81 1.18 -0.52
N LEU A 35 -11.11 1.01 0.61
CA LEU A 35 -10.72 -0.30 1.13
C LEU A 35 -11.75 -0.82 2.15
N GLY A 36 -12.23 -2.05 1.95
CA GLY A 36 -13.10 -2.73 2.92
C GLY A 36 -12.38 -3.03 4.23
N ALA A 37 -13.12 -3.04 5.34
CA ALA A 37 -12.54 -3.24 6.68
C ALA A 37 -11.79 -4.58 6.83
N SER A 38 -12.32 -5.66 6.25
CA SER A 38 -11.67 -6.98 6.23
C SER A 38 -10.41 -6.98 5.37
N THR A 39 -10.46 -6.32 4.21
CA THR A 39 -9.31 -6.12 3.31
C THR A 39 -8.18 -5.39 4.01
N ILE A 40 -8.48 -4.34 4.78
CA ILE A 40 -7.46 -3.60 5.53
C ILE A 40 -6.76 -4.53 6.53
N TYR A 41 -7.53 -5.28 7.32
CA TYR A 41 -6.97 -6.14 8.36
C TYR A 41 -6.06 -7.23 7.79
N TYR A 42 -6.57 -7.99 6.81
CA TYR A 42 -5.80 -9.09 6.18
C TYR A 42 -4.51 -8.59 5.54
N ASN A 43 -4.58 -7.48 4.80
CA ASN A 43 -3.39 -6.95 4.14
C ASN A 43 -2.43 -6.29 5.10
N MET A 44 -2.89 -5.66 6.20
CA MET A 44 -1.99 -5.09 7.20
C MET A 44 -1.18 -6.19 7.91
N LEU A 45 -1.81 -7.33 8.25
CA LEU A 45 -1.10 -8.49 8.79
C LEU A 45 -0.02 -8.98 7.82
N PHE A 46 -0.37 -9.18 6.55
CA PHE A 46 0.59 -9.56 5.52
C PHE A 46 1.76 -8.57 5.39
N LEU A 47 1.50 -7.26 5.43
CA LEU A 47 2.54 -6.23 5.34
C LEU A 47 3.47 -6.24 6.55
N VAL A 48 2.95 -6.59 7.73
CA VAL A 48 3.77 -6.78 8.95
C VAL A 48 4.64 -8.03 8.82
N GLU A 49 4.06 -9.16 8.41
CA GLU A 49 4.80 -10.41 8.17
C GLU A 49 5.91 -10.24 7.11
N ALA A 50 5.66 -9.42 6.08
CA ALA A 50 6.63 -9.11 5.03
C ALA A 50 7.73 -8.10 5.45
N GLY A 51 7.65 -7.55 6.67
CA GLY A 51 8.57 -6.55 7.20
C GLY A 51 8.47 -5.18 6.50
N LEU A 52 7.33 -4.87 5.89
CA LEU A 52 7.07 -3.60 5.20
C LEU A 52 6.41 -2.58 6.13
N VAL A 53 5.70 -3.07 7.14
CA VAL A 53 5.06 -2.27 8.18
C VAL A 53 5.42 -2.84 9.54
N VAL A 54 5.54 -1.99 10.55
CA VAL A 54 5.70 -2.41 11.95
C VAL A 54 4.70 -1.67 12.84
N LYS A 55 4.32 -2.28 13.95
CA LYS A 55 3.50 -1.63 14.96
C LYS A 55 4.40 -0.95 16.00
N LYS A 56 4.34 0.38 16.10
CA LYS A 56 5.06 1.19 17.10
C LYS A 56 4.07 2.06 17.85
N ASN A 57 4.10 2.03 19.18
CA ASN A 57 3.21 2.82 20.04
C ASN A 57 1.71 2.69 19.71
N GLY A 58 1.28 1.48 19.31
CA GLY A 58 -0.12 1.23 18.91
C GLY A 58 -0.47 1.59 17.46
N GLU A 59 0.42 2.27 16.73
CA GLU A 59 0.22 2.68 15.35
C GLU A 59 1.01 1.83 14.37
N TYR A 60 0.51 1.70 13.14
CA TYR A 60 1.23 1.06 12.05
C TYR A 60 2.08 2.10 11.31
N VAL A 61 3.37 1.83 11.16
CA VAL A 61 4.32 2.69 10.46
C VAL A 61 5.09 1.90 9.41
N LEU A 62 5.41 2.55 8.29
CA LEU A 62 6.26 1.94 7.26
C LEU A 62 7.67 1.71 7.81
N THR A 63 8.25 0.56 7.48
CA THR A 63 9.69 0.34 7.61
C THR A 63 10.43 1.04 6.47
N GLU A 64 11.76 1.12 6.54
CA GLU A 64 12.58 1.62 5.43
C GLU A 64 12.29 0.86 4.13
N LYS A 65 12.23 -0.48 4.20
CA LYS A 65 11.83 -1.36 3.09
C LYS A 65 10.43 -1.01 2.57
N GLY A 66 9.48 -0.77 3.47
CA GLY A 66 8.12 -0.35 3.14
C GLY A 66 8.08 1.00 2.42
N VAL A 67 8.88 1.96 2.88
CA VAL A 67 9.00 3.29 2.27
C VAL A 67 9.56 3.18 0.85
N MET A 68 10.65 2.43 0.65
CA MET A 68 11.25 2.24 -0.68
C MET A 68 10.24 1.65 -1.66
N LEU A 69 9.51 0.61 -1.25
CA LEU A 69 8.50 -0.04 -2.08
C LEU A 69 7.31 0.89 -2.36
N ALA A 70 6.79 1.56 -1.34
CA ALA A 70 5.68 2.50 -1.49
C ALA A 70 6.03 3.65 -2.45
N LYS A 71 7.25 4.16 -2.37
CA LYS A 71 7.77 5.19 -3.28
C LYS A 71 7.80 4.71 -4.72
N ALA A 72 8.39 3.53 -4.98
CA ALA A 72 8.44 2.96 -6.33
C ALA A 72 7.04 2.70 -6.91
N LEU A 73 6.10 2.25 -6.09
CA LEU A 73 4.70 2.07 -6.47
C LEU A 73 4.02 3.40 -6.80
N LEU A 74 4.24 4.44 -5.98
CA LEU A 74 3.69 5.77 -6.24
C LEU A 74 4.23 6.35 -7.55
N GLU A 75 5.53 6.25 -7.81
CA GLU A 75 6.15 6.71 -9.06
C GLU A 75 5.53 6.00 -10.29
N CYS A 76 5.28 4.70 -10.19
CA CYS A 76 4.58 3.94 -11.22
C CYS A 76 3.15 4.47 -11.47
N LEU A 77 2.41 4.75 -10.39
CA LEU A 77 1.06 5.31 -10.46
C LEU A 77 1.03 6.72 -11.05
N LEU A 78 2.01 7.57 -10.70
CA LEU A 78 2.14 8.90 -11.26
C LEU A 78 2.40 8.84 -12.77
N LYS A 79 3.33 7.97 -13.20
CA LYS A 79 3.57 7.74 -14.63
C LYS A 79 2.33 7.23 -15.35
N ALA A 80 1.55 6.35 -14.72
CA ALA A 80 0.29 5.88 -15.27
C ALA A 80 -0.74 7.03 -15.38
N LYS A 81 -0.82 7.90 -14.37
CA LYS A 81 -1.69 9.09 -14.40
C LYS A 81 -1.34 10.01 -15.57
N ASP A 82 -0.05 10.23 -15.83
CA ASP A 82 0.41 11.05 -16.95
C ASP A 82 -0.02 10.46 -18.30
N ILE A 83 0.08 9.13 -18.45
CA ILE A 83 -0.37 8.41 -19.65
C ILE A 83 -1.89 8.52 -19.84
N LEU A 84 -2.65 8.50 -18.75
CA LEU A 84 -4.12 8.57 -18.77
C LEU A 84 -4.65 10.01 -18.93
N GLY A 85 -3.78 11.03 -18.93
CA GLY A 85 -4.19 12.43 -19.10
C GLY A 85 -4.81 13.07 -17.86
N GLY A 86 -4.51 12.56 -16.66
CA GLY A 86 -4.85 13.25 -15.41
C GLY A 86 -6.31 13.18 -14.96
N LEU A 87 -6.91 11.97 -14.97
CA LEU A 87 -8.16 11.69 -14.24
C LEU A 87 -8.10 12.15 -12.77
#